data_AF-A0A2V8QP79-F1
#
_entry.id   AF-A0A2V8QP79-F1
#
_cell.length_a   1.000
_cell.length_b   1.000
_cell.length_c   1.000
_cell.angle_alpha   90.00
_cell.angle_beta   90.00
_cell.angle_gamma   90.00
#
_symmetry.space_group_name_H-M   'P 1'
#
loop_
_entity.id
_entity.type
_entity.pdbx_description
1 polymer ?
#
loop_
_entity_poly.entity_id
_entity_poly.type
_entity_poly.pdbx_seq_one_letter_code
_entity_poly.pdbx_strand_id
1 'polypeptide(L)'
;MTLRLLRPLIAFSLLLTLLNTNLFACGPSSMEAVFVYTVHPAYPLERYAKGEIGVVQPSYARSYLYVAYRNLSNSPFTPQEQKALTELWNDRLNGVWDPGEQDWIKAWTDARQKVPGVTEAPKIQVYRSREKPNEYDTYLNCPKDAFDAAITTLNDRVKKYGVDSPAVRTWIDGQDLVFANCAEGKQVPQQLATDADALARADRAYQIAAANFYSNGFDEAQKEFAGIASDSSSPWRSTAPYLMARALVRKASLGAPEIKNEVLTQAEAQLRKILADKKLETTHQASQRLLDLVRLRLRPAERLHELAQTLVSKRANDHLKQDLWDYTVLLDQALETEEPAKSPIPQEELKTDNLTDWISTLEASSPESFQHSMSRWQATHSLAWLVAALSKVDGKHANASELVAEALKVPSPSAAFASARFHAVRLMIDAGKVDDARTLLDQLLKN
;
A
#
# COMPACT_ATOMS: atom_id res chain seq x y z
N MET A 1 -31.54 40.21 -55.11
CA MET A 1 -30.12 40.05 -54.75
C MET A 1 -29.63 38.74 -55.36
N THR A 2 -28.75 38.83 -56.34
CA THR A 2 -28.50 37.80 -57.37
C THR A 2 -27.79 36.56 -56.83
N LEU A 3 -28.26 35.37 -57.25
CA LEU A 3 -27.69 34.03 -56.98
C LEU A 3 -26.17 33.87 -57.26
N ARG A 4 -25.52 34.84 -57.91
CA ARG A 4 -24.08 34.85 -58.19
C ARG A 4 -23.19 35.16 -56.97
N LEU A 5 -23.74 35.73 -55.90
CA LEU A 5 -22.98 36.01 -54.67
C LEU A 5 -23.17 34.93 -53.58
N LEU A 6 -24.15 34.02 -53.72
CA LEU A 6 -24.41 32.96 -52.73
C LEU A 6 -23.36 31.84 -52.77
N ARG A 7 -22.85 31.48 -53.95
CA ARG A 7 -21.86 30.41 -54.13
C ARG A 7 -20.50 30.68 -53.46
N PRO A 8 -19.88 31.88 -53.59
CA PRO A 8 -18.62 32.15 -52.89
C PRO A 8 -18.82 32.29 -51.38
N LEU A 9 -19.99 32.76 -50.91
CA LEU A 9 -20.30 32.86 -49.48
C LEU A 9 -20.51 31.49 -48.81
N ILE A 10 -21.16 30.55 -49.50
CA ILE A 10 -21.31 29.17 -48.99
C ILE A 10 -19.96 28.44 -49.01
N ALA A 11 -19.14 28.64 -50.05
CA ALA A 11 -17.80 28.05 -50.12
C ALA A 11 -16.86 28.62 -49.05
N PHE A 12 -16.93 29.92 -48.76
CA PHE A 12 -16.14 30.55 -47.70
C PHE A 12 -16.59 30.13 -46.30
N SER A 13 -17.91 29.96 -46.08
CA SER A 13 -18.45 29.45 -44.82
C SER A 13 -18.10 27.97 -44.60
N LEU A 14 -18.05 27.13 -45.65
CA LEU A 14 -17.61 25.74 -45.53
C LEU A 14 -16.11 25.64 -45.23
N LEU A 15 -15.29 26.51 -45.83
CA LEU A 15 -13.85 26.58 -45.57
C LEU A 15 -13.56 27.03 -44.13
N LEU A 16 -14.33 28.00 -43.60
CA LEU A 16 -14.24 28.46 -42.21
C LEU A 16 -14.72 27.40 -41.19
N THR A 17 -15.69 26.55 -41.54
CA THR A 17 -16.07 25.42 -40.68
C THR A 17 -15.08 24.25 -40.72
N LEU A 18 -14.38 24.06 -41.86
CA LEU A 18 -13.34 23.03 -42.00
C LEU A 18 -11.98 23.46 -41.42
N LEU A 19 -11.74 24.77 -41.25
CA LEU A 19 -10.54 25.32 -40.61
C LEU A 19 -10.69 25.51 -39.09
N ASN A 20 -11.90 25.30 -38.54
CA ASN A 20 -12.18 25.43 -37.11
C ASN A 20 -12.19 24.11 -36.34
N THR A 21 -11.83 22.99 -36.97
CA THR A 21 -11.42 21.80 -36.23
C THR A 21 -9.97 21.98 -35.76
N ASN A 22 -9.76 22.89 -34.80
CA ASN A 22 -8.76 22.63 -33.79
C ASN A 22 -9.27 21.42 -33.00
N LEU A 23 -9.07 20.23 -33.58
CA LEU A 23 -8.92 19.01 -32.81
C LEU A 23 -7.70 19.25 -31.93
N PHE A 24 -7.91 19.89 -30.78
CA PHE A 24 -7.01 19.72 -29.66
C PHE A 24 -7.11 18.24 -29.31
N ALA A 25 -6.27 17.44 -29.97
CA ALA A 25 -5.92 16.13 -29.49
C ALA A 25 -5.44 16.35 -28.06
N CYS A 26 -6.26 15.98 -27.09
CA CYS A 26 -5.89 16.02 -25.70
C CYS A 26 -4.76 15.00 -25.52
N GLY A 27 -3.52 15.47 -25.62
CA GLY A 27 -2.31 14.71 -25.40
C GLY A 27 -1.16 15.69 -25.15
N PRO A 28 -0.43 15.59 -24.02
CA PRO A 28 0.74 16.42 -23.83
C PRO A 28 1.75 15.99 -24.88
N SER A 29 2.06 16.85 -25.84
CA SER A 29 2.90 16.49 -26.98
C SER A 29 4.04 17.49 -27.16
N SER A 30 4.88 17.61 -26.14
CA SER A 30 6.31 17.59 -26.43
C SER A 30 6.69 16.14 -26.71
N MET A 31 7.17 15.83 -27.93
CA MET A 31 7.95 14.62 -28.15
C MET A 31 9.31 14.85 -27.48
N GLU A 32 9.35 14.75 -26.17
CA GLU A 32 10.61 14.74 -25.45
C GLU A 32 11.20 13.34 -25.55
N ALA A 33 12.40 13.24 -26.11
CA ALA A 33 13.11 11.98 -26.14
C ALA A 33 13.59 11.68 -24.71
N VAL A 34 12.81 10.84 -24.00
CA VAL A 34 13.17 10.37 -22.66
C VAL A 34 14.19 9.25 -22.80
N PHE A 35 15.47 9.59 -22.63
CA PHE A 35 16.56 8.62 -22.66
C PHE A 35 16.84 7.99 -21.30
N VAL A 36 16.43 8.64 -20.21
CA VAL A 36 16.65 8.19 -18.83
C VAL A 36 15.42 8.50 -18.00
N TYR A 37 14.86 7.47 -17.35
CA TYR A 37 13.85 7.64 -16.32
C TYR A 37 14.53 7.93 -14.98
N THR A 38 14.05 8.93 -14.26
CA THR A 38 14.70 9.42 -13.02
C THR A 38 14.06 8.84 -11.76
N VAL A 39 12.77 8.49 -11.79
CA VAL A 39 12.04 8.03 -10.59
C VAL A 39 11.69 6.53 -10.60
N HIS A 40 11.91 5.86 -11.73
CA HIS A 40 11.62 4.44 -11.92
C HIS A 40 12.59 3.81 -12.94
N PRO A 41 12.79 2.48 -12.94
CA PRO A 41 13.60 1.78 -13.92
C PRO A 41 12.91 1.71 -15.29
N ALA A 42 13.63 1.26 -16.32
CA ALA A 42 13.07 1.07 -17.65
C ALA A 42 11.97 0.00 -17.67
N TYR A 43 10.93 0.23 -18.48
CA TYR A 43 9.90 -0.77 -18.78
C TYR A 43 10.43 -1.87 -19.72
N PRO A 44 9.89 -3.10 -19.65
CA PRO A 44 8.86 -3.58 -18.71
C PRO A 44 9.44 -3.92 -17.32
N LEU A 45 8.71 -3.58 -16.24
CA LEU A 45 9.20 -3.67 -14.86
C LEU A 45 9.52 -5.10 -14.40
N GLU A 46 8.95 -6.10 -15.08
CA GLU A 46 9.23 -7.52 -14.89
C GLU A 46 10.73 -7.84 -15.06
N ARG A 47 11.44 -7.13 -15.95
CA ARG A 47 12.89 -7.31 -16.14
C ARG A 47 13.65 -6.84 -14.90
N TYR A 48 13.25 -5.71 -14.34
CA TYR A 48 13.83 -5.18 -13.11
C TYR A 48 13.58 -6.11 -11.92
N ALA A 49 12.36 -6.66 -11.79
CA ALA A 49 12.05 -7.67 -10.77
C ALA A 49 12.92 -8.93 -10.90
N LYS A 50 13.27 -9.34 -12.12
CA LYS A 50 14.16 -10.48 -12.41
C LYS A 50 15.65 -10.20 -12.14
N GLY A 51 16.01 -8.98 -11.78
CA GLY A 51 17.39 -8.59 -11.46
C GLY A 51 18.13 -7.88 -12.59
N GLU A 52 17.47 -7.57 -13.70
CA GLU A 52 18.04 -6.70 -14.76
C GLU A 52 17.99 -5.23 -14.31
N ILE A 53 18.78 -4.88 -13.30
CA ILE A 53 18.64 -3.59 -12.58
C ILE A 53 19.33 -2.39 -13.25
N GLY A 54 20.20 -2.62 -14.24
CA GLY A 54 20.86 -1.54 -14.99
C GLY A 54 21.67 -0.56 -14.12
N VAL A 55 21.57 0.73 -14.46
CA VAL A 55 22.21 1.82 -13.70
C VAL A 55 21.24 2.30 -12.63
N VAL A 56 21.56 2.05 -11.37
CA VAL A 56 20.74 2.45 -10.22
C VAL A 56 20.87 3.96 -10.01
N GLN A 57 19.74 4.67 -9.97
CA GLN A 57 19.70 6.10 -9.71
C GLN A 57 19.28 6.39 -8.27
N PRO A 58 19.92 7.36 -7.59
CA PRO A 58 19.51 7.79 -6.25
C PRO A 58 18.05 8.25 -6.14
N SER A 59 17.47 8.74 -7.23
CA SER A 59 16.11 9.29 -7.28
C SER A 59 15.01 8.25 -7.55
N TYR A 60 15.36 6.96 -7.69
CA TYR A 60 14.36 5.91 -7.85
C TYR A 60 13.48 5.79 -6.61
N ALA A 61 12.18 5.54 -6.81
CA ALA A 61 11.29 5.25 -5.70
C ALA A 61 11.82 4.07 -4.85
N ARG A 62 11.65 4.15 -3.54
CA ARG A 62 12.27 3.26 -2.55
C ARG A 62 11.98 1.76 -2.76
N SER A 63 10.83 1.41 -3.35
CA SER A 63 10.53 0.03 -3.71
C SER A 63 11.44 -0.53 -4.82
N TYR A 64 11.91 0.33 -5.75
CA TYR A 64 12.92 -0.04 -6.74
C TYR A 64 14.33 -0.07 -6.15
N LEU A 65 14.62 0.81 -5.19
CA LEU A 65 15.89 0.81 -4.47
C LEU A 65 16.06 -0.46 -3.62
N TYR A 66 14.99 -0.97 -3.01
CA TYR A 66 15.00 -2.27 -2.35
C TYR A 66 15.41 -3.41 -3.31
N VAL A 67 14.84 -3.45 -4.51
CA VAL A 67 15.19 -4.45 -5.53
C VAL A 67 16.64 -4.30 -5.98
N ALA A 68 17.12 -3.08 -6.18
CA ALA A 68 18.53 -2.81 -6.46
C ALA A 68 19.43 -3.35 -5.34
N TYR A 69 19.14 -2.99 -4.09
CA TYR A 69 19.93 -3.41 -2.93
C TYR A 69 20.05 -4.94 -2.84
N ARG A 70 18.95 -5.68 -3.00
CA ARG A 70 18.97 -7.14 -2.94
C ARG A 70 19.81 -7.77 -4.04
N ASN A 71 19.69 -7.27 -5.27
CA ASN A 71 20.50 -7.75 -6.39
C ASN A 71 21.99 -7.39 -6.23
N LEU A 72 22.31 -6.16 -5.79
CA LEU A 72 23.68 -5.72 -5.47
C LEU A 72 24.29 -6.53 -4.30
N SER A 73 23.45 -7.05 -3.42
CA SER A 73 23.82 -7.92 -2.30
C SER A 73 23.78 -9.42 -2.66
N ASN A 74 23.66 -9.76 -3.94
CA ASN A 74 23.60 -11.14 -4.44
C ASN A 74 22.48 -12.00 -3.78
N SER A 75 21.33 -11.39 -3.55
CA SER A 75 20.12 -12.02 -3.00
C SER A 75 18.94 -11.85 -3.95
N PRO A 76 18.91 -12.58 -5.08
CA PRO A 76 17.86 -12.45 -6.10
C PRO A 76 16.50 -12.88 -5.56
N PHE A 77 15.45 -12.57 -6.33
CA PHE A 77 14.06 -12.85 -5.97
C PHE A 77 13.58 -14.17 -6.58
N THR A 78 12.80 -14.92 -5.81
CA THR A 78 12.04 -16.07 -6.30
C THR A 78 10.95 -15.63 -7.29
N PRO A 79 10.41 -16.51 -8.15
CA PRO A 79 9.31 -16.16 -9.05
C PRO A 79 8.07 -15.59 -8.34
N GLN A 80 7.77 -16.07 -7.12
CA GLN A 80 6.66 -15.56 -6.31
C GLN A 80 6.94 -14.13 -5.82
N GLU A 81 8.16 -13.86 -5.36
CA GLU A 81 8.58 -12.51 -4.97
C GLU A 81 8.60 -11.55 -6.17
N GLN A 82 9.08 -12.00 -7.34
CA GLN A 82 9.05 -11.21 -8.58
C GLN A 82 7.61 -10.79 -8.93
N LYS A 83 6.66 -11.73 -8.83
CA LYS A 83 5.24 -11.44 -9.03
C LYS A 83 4.73 -10.41 -8.01
N ALA A 84 5.04 -10.60 -6.72
CA ALA A 84 4.65 -9.68 -5.65
C ALA A 84 5.18 -8.25 -5.87
N LEU A 85 6.41 -8.10 -6.38
CA LEU A 85 6.99 -6.80 -6.75
C LEU A 85 6.24 -6.14 -7.90
N THR A 86 5.93 -6.90 -8.96
CA THR A 86 5.18 -6.36 -10.10
C THR A 86 3.75 -5.96 -9.73
N GLU A 87 3.09 -6.73 -8.87
CA GLU A 87 1.77 -6.39 -8.33
C GLU A 87 1.83 -5.12 -7.45
N LEU A 88 2.86 -4.99 -6.61
CA LEU A 88 3.09 -3.78 -5.82
C LEU A 88 3.19 -2.53 -6.70
N TRP A 89 4.02 -2.58 -7.75
CA TRP A 89 4.22 -1.43 -8.63
C TRP A 89 3.00 -1.13 -9.48
N ASN A 90 2.29 -2.17 -9.96
CA ASN A 90 1.07 -2.00 -10.71
C ASN A 90 0.00 -1.27 -9.89
N ASP A 91 -0.16 -1.61 -8.61
CA ASP A 91 -1.10 -0.94 -7.70
C ASP A 91 -0.70 0.53 -7.49
N ARG A 92 0.60 0.83 -7.36
CA ARG A 92 1.09 2.21 -7.16
C ARG A 92 1.00 3.08 -8.40
N LEU A 93 1.32 2.53 -9.56
CA LEU A 93 1.40 3.29 -10.82
C LEU A 93 0.03 3.58 -11.41
N ASN A 94 -0.91 2.62 -11.33
CA ASN A 94 -2.21 2.81 -11.94
C ASN A 94 -3.10 3.72 -11.12
N GLY A 95 -2.85 3.91 -9.81
CA GLY A 95 -3.61 4.80 -8.93
C GLY A 95 -5.10 4.45 -8.78
N VAL A 96 -5.59 3.48 -9.54
CA VAL A 96 -6.94 2.92 -9.45
C VAL A 96 -6.91 1.85 -8.37
N TRP A 97 -7.08 2.29 -7.13
CA TRP A 97 -7.53 1.39 -6.09
C TRP A 97 -9.03 1.12 -6.32
N ASP A 98 -9.34 0.19 -7.20
CA ASP A 98 -10.67 -0.41 -7.31
C ASP A 98 -10.65 -1.71 -6.51
N PRO A 99 -11.16 -1.72 -5.28
CA PRO A 99 -11.20 -2.94 -4.49
C PRO A 99 -12.25 -3.94 -5.00
N GLY A 100 -12.92 -3.67 -6.13
CA GLY A 100 -14.00 -4.47 -6.69
C GLY A 100 -15.31 -4.25 -5.93
N GLU A 101 -15.57 -3.01 -5.51
CA GLU A 101 -16.67 -2.77 -4.57
C GLU A 101 -18.05 -3.03 -5.16
N GLN A 102 -18.20 -2.78 -6.45
CA GLN A 102 -19.43 -3.08 -7.16
C GLN A 102 -19.71 -4.59 -7.15
N ASP A 103 -18.66 -5.42 -7.26
CA ASP A 103 -18.80 -6.88 -7.27
C ASP A 103 -19.28 -7.40 -5.91
N TRP A 104 -18.71 -6.91 -4.81
CA TRP A 104 -19.12 -7.38 -3.48
C TRP A 104 -20.49 -6.81 -3.05
N ILE A 105 -20.85 -5.59 -3.47
CA ILE A 105 -22.18 -5.02 -3.20
C ILE A 105 -23.21 -5.84 -3.99
N LYS A 106 -22.93 -6.09 -5.27
CA LYS A 106 -23.79 -6.90 -6.14
C LYS A 106 -23.95 -8.31 -5.57
N ALA A 107 -22.89 -8.95 -5.11
CA ALA A 107 -22.97 -10.30 -4.53
C ALA A 107 -23.93 -10.34 -3.32
N TRP A 108 -23.94 -9.32 -2.47
CA TRP A 108 -24.90 -9.20 -1.37
C TRP A 108 -26.32 -8.95 -1.88
N THR A 109 -26.49 -8.02 -2.82
CA THR A 109 -27.81 -7.71 -3.41
C THR A 109 -28.42 -8.93 -4.11
N ASP A 110 -27.63 -9.69 -4.86
CA ASP A 110 -28.05 -10.93 -5.51
C ASP A 110 -28.41 -12.02 -4.49
N ALA A 111 -27.67 -12.11 -3.37
CA ALA A 111 -27.95 -13.08 -2.32
C ALA A 111 -29.28 -12.80 -1.61
N ARG A 112 -29.55 -11.54 -1.22
CA ARG A 112 -30.80 -11.16 -0.55
C ARG A 112 -32.03 -11.29 -1.46
N GLN A 113 -31.89 -11.01 -2.76
CA GLN A 113 -33.00 -11.11 -3.72
C GLN A 113 -33.55 -12.53 -3.90
N LYS A 114 -32.82 -13.56 -3.46
CA LYS A 114 -33.30 -14.95 -3.45
C LYS A 114 -34.35 -15.23 -2.38
N VAL A 115 -34.50 -14.34 -1.39
CA VAL A 115 -35.48 -14.47 -0.29
C VAL A 115 -36.77 -13.77 -0.69
N PRO A 116 -37.90 -14.49 -0.80
CA PRO A 116 -39.18 -13.86 -1.17
C PRO A 116 -39.68 -12.87 -0.13
N GLY A 117 -40.27 -11.77 -0.61
CA GLY A 117 -40.89 -10.76 0.25
C GLY A 117 -39.92 -9.82 0.96
N VAL A 118 -38.63 -9.79 0.56
CA VAL A 118 -37.71 -8.73 0.99
C VAL A 118 -38.02 -7.42 0.27
N THR A 119 -37.80 -6.30 0.96
CA THR A 119 -37.91 -4.96 0.40
C THR A 119 -36.79 -4.69 -0.61
N GLU A 120 -36.93 -3.62 -1.40
CA GLU A 120 -35.84 -3.16 -2.27
C GLU A 120 -34.56 -2.91 -1.46
N ALA A 121 -33.42 -3.31 -2.01
CA ALA A 121 -32.15 -3.15 -1.31
C ALA A 121 -31.83 -1.65 -1.14
N PRO A 122 -31.38 -1.19 0.04
CA PRO A 122 -30.92 0.17 0.19
C PRO A 122 -29.74 0.45 -0.75
N LYS A 123 -29.59 1.70 -1.18
CA LYS A 123 -28.37 2.10 -1.90
C LYS A 123 -27.18 2.02 -0.95
N ILE A 124 -26.23 1.13 -1.24
CA ILE A 124 -25.03 0.92 -0.43
C ILE A 124 -23.88 1.71 -1.04
N GLN A 125 -23.24 2.56 -0.23
CA GLN A 125 -21.93 3.12 -0.52
C GLN A 125 -21.00 2.74 0.62
N VAL A 126 -19.82 2.23 0.30
CA VAL A 126 -18.91 1.62 1.29
C VAL A 126 -17.93 2.61 1.92
N TYR A 127 -17.81 3.79 1.34
CA TYR A 127 -17.01 4.89 1.86
C TYR A 127 -17.84 5.82 2.74
N ARG A 128 -17.23 6.22 3.86
CA ARG A 128 -17.75 7.27 4.72
C ARG A 128 -16.84 8.48 4.66
N SER A 129 -17.46 9.65 4.57
CA SER A 129 -16.76 10.91 4.64
C SER A 129 -16.68 11.41 6.08
N ARG A 130 -15.60 12.12 6.38
CA ARG A 130 -15.40 12.86 7.63
C ARG A 130 -15.05 14.30 7.31
N GLU A 131 -15.79 15.20 7.95
CA GLU A 131 -15.44 16.61 7.99
C GLU A 131 -14.45 16.86 9.13
N LYS A 132 -13.31 17.44 8.80
CA LYS A 132 -12.43 18.14 9.74
C LYS A 132 -12.45 19.63 9.36
N PRO A 133 -12.08 20.55 10.27
CA PRO A 133 -11.91 21.96 9.89
C PRO A 133 -10.96 22.09 8.69
N ASN A 134 -11.48 22.53 7.54
CA ASN A 134 -10.76 22.73 6.26
C ASN A 134 -10.20 21.46 5.59
N GLU A 135 -10.64 20.25 5.96
CA GLU A 135 -10.20 19.01 5.32
C GLU A 135 -11.38 18.04 5.19
N TYR A 136 -11.60 17.52 3.97
CA TYR A 136 -12.57 16.46 3.69
C TYR A 136 -11.81 15.17 3.46
N ASP A 137 -12.06 14.16 4.28
CA ASP A 137 -11.38 12.86 4.21
C ASP A 137 -12.43 11.77 3.99
N THR A 138 -12.08 10.75 3.21
CA THR A 138 -12.96 9.61 2.91
C THR A 138 -12.24 8.31 3.21
N TYR A 139 -12.91 7.37 3.85
CA TYR A 139 -12.31 6.08 4.20
C TYR A 139 -13.26 4.92 3.93
N LEU A 140 -12.69 3.76 3.59
CA LEU A 140 -13.46 2.52 3.48
C LEU A 140 -14.03 2.14 4.84
N ASN A 141 -15.33 2.27 4.99
CA ASN A 141 -16.04 1.98 6.23
C ASN A 141 -16.50 0.52 6.25
N CYS A 142 -17.11 0.05 5.17
CA CYS A 142 -17.62 -1.33 5.01
C CYS A 142 -16.80 -2.14 4.00
N PRO A 143 -15.80 -2.93 4.46
CA PRO A 143 -14.98 -3.75 3.58
C PRO A 143 -15.68 -5.03 3.09
N LYS A 144 -15.08 -5.67 2.06
CA LYS A 144 -15.55 -6.94 1.45
C LYS A 144 -15.97 -8.00 2.46
N ASP A 145 -15.15 -8.19 3.49
CA ASP A 145 -15.32 -9.22 4.51
C ASP A 145 -16.66 -9.09 5.26
N ALA A 146 -17.19 -7.87 5.39
CA ALA A 146 -18.51 -7.60 5.96
C ALA A 146 -19.63 -8.18 5.08
N PHE A 147 -19.52 -8.03 3.75
CA PHE A 147 -20.46 -8.59 2.79
C PHE A 147 -20.34 -10.10 2.69
N ASP A 148 -19.11 -10.63 2.63
CA ASP A 148 -18.88 -12.09 2.60
C ASP A 148 -19.44 -12.78 3.86
N ALA A 149 -19.26 -12.17 5.04
CA ALA A 149 -19.82 -12.66 6.30
C ALA A 149 -21.35 -12.60 6.30
N ALA A 150 -21.94 -11.51 5.80
CA ALA A 150 -23.39 -11.37 5.68
C ALA A 150 -23.99 -12.42 4.72
N ILE A 151 -23.38 -12.64 3.56
CA ILE A 151 -23.81 -13.66 2.59
C ILE A 151 -23.72 -15.06 3.20
N THR A 152 -22.60 -15.38 3.85
CA THR A 152 -22.40 -16.68 4.50
C THR A 152 -23.47 -16.91 5.57
N THR A 153 -23.71 -15.90 6.41
CA THR A 153 -24.71 -15.96 7.47
C THR A 153 -26.11 -16.12 6.89
N LEU A 154 -26.48 -15.33 5.89
CA LEU A 154 -27.77 -15.43 5.21
C LEU A 154 -28.03 -16.84 4.70
N ASN A 155 -27.05 -17.42 3.99
CA ASN A 155 -27.16 -18.78 3.48
C ASN A 155 -27.37 -19.81 4.61
N ASP A 156 -26.70 -19.64 5.74
CA ASP A 156 -26.88 -20.54 6.88
C ASP A 156 -28.23 -20.35 7.58
N ARG A 157 -28.77 -19.12 7.62
CA ARG A 157 -30.13 -18.85 8.14
C ARG A 157 -31.21 -19.39 7.21
N VAL A 158 -31.02 -19.28 5.89
CA VAL A 158 -31.91 -19.90 4.89
C VAL A 158 -31.93 -21.43 5.06
N LYS A 159 -30.77 -22.07 5.26
CA LYS A 159 -30.71 -23.52 5.54
C LYS A 159 -31.42 -23.89 6.85
N LYS A 160 -31.31 -23.05 7.88
CA LYS A 160 -31.86 -23.33 9.22
C LYS A 160 -33.37 -23.12 9.32
N TYR A 161 -33.90 -22.02 8.79
CA TYR A 161 -35.29 -21.61 8.97
C TYR A 161 -36.15 -21.77 7.71
N GLY A 162 -35.53 -21.97 6.55
CA GLY A 162 -36.20 -21.94 5.25
C GLY A 162 -36.20 -20.56 4.62
N VAL A 163 -36.14 -20.53 3.28
CA VAL A 163 -35.99 -19.30 2.48
C VAL A 163 -37.16 -18.32 2.66
N ASP A 164 -38.38 -18.81 2.86
CA ASP A 164 -39.59 -17.95 3.00
C ASP A 164 -39.88 -17.52 4.45
N SER A 165 -39.01 -17.92 5.40
CA SER A 165 -39.30 -17.75 6.82
C SER A 165 -39.29 -16.26 7.24
N PRO A 166 -40.18 -15.85 8.17
CA PRO A 166 -40.14 -14.52 8.76
C PRO A 166 -38.81 -14.21 9.45
N ALA A 167 -38.15 -15.23 10.01
CA ALA A 167 -36.85 -15.09 10.67
C ALA A 167 -35.75 -14.65 9.69
N VAL A 168 -35.70 -15.23 8.49
CA VAL A 168 -34.72 -14.84 7.45
C VAL A 168 -34.97 -13.41 6.97
N ARG A 169 -36.24 -13.05 6.71
CA ARG A 169 -36.59 -11.66 6.34
C ARG A 169 -36.19 -10.65 7.41
N THR A 170 -36.54 -10.94 8.67
CA THR A 170 -36.18 -10.09 9.82
C THR A 170 -34.67 -9.95 9.99
N TRP A 171 -33.91 -11.01 9.69
CA TRP A 171 -32.45 -10.97 9.70
C TRP A 171 -31.91 -10.05 8.59
N ILE A 172 -32.44 -10.14 7.37
CA ILE A 172 -32.07 -9.25 6.25
C ILE A 172 -32.37 -7.79 6.60
N ASP A 173 -33.55 -7.49 7.15
CA ASP A 173 -33.92 -6.13 7.54
C ASP A 173 -32.93 -5.53 8.55
N GLY A 174 -32.47 -6.35 9.51
CA GLY A 174 -31.42 -5.96 10.45
C GLY A 174 -30.07 -5.68 9.76
N GLN A 175 -29.70 -6.51 8.79
CA GLN A 175 -28.44 -6.35 8.06
C GLN A 175 -28.46 -5.15 7.11
N ASP A 176 -29.61 -4.85 6.50
CA ASP A 176 -29.79 -3.68 5.65
C ASP A 176 -29.64 -2.38 6.47
N LEU A 177 -30.12 -2.36 7.73
CA LEU A 177 -29.85 -1.24 8.65
C LEU A 177 -28.37 -1.13 9.02
N VAL A 178 -27.64 -2.24 9.17
CA VAL A 178 -26.18 -2.21 9.39
C VAL A 178 -25.49 -1.55 8.20
N PHE A 179 -25.79 -1.99 6.98
CA PHE A 179 -25.15 -1.45 5.76
C PHE A 179 -25.62 -0.04 5.39
N ALA A 180 -26.80 0.38 5.84
CA ALA A 180 -27.22 1.78 5.73
C ALA A 180 -26.26 2.75 6.47
N ASN A 181 -25.50 2.27 7.46
CA ASN A 181 -24.50 3.07 8.16
C ASN A 181 -23.16 3.22 7.43
N CYS A 182 -22.95 2.50 6.32
CA CYS A 182 -21.65 2.44 5.66
C CYS A 182 -21.20 3.82 5.18
N ALA A 183 -22.10 4.61 4.60
CA ALA A 183 -21.79 5.93 4.07
C ALA A 183 -21.99 7.04 5.11
N GLU A 184 -23.08 6.94 5.88
CA GLU A 184 -23.54 7.99 6.79
C GLU A 184 -24.55 7.42 7.80
N GLY A 185 -25.13 8.27 8.65
CA GLY A 185 -26.21 7.86 9.56
C GLY A 185 -25.76 7.13 10.83
N LYS A 186 -26.79 6.75 11.62
CA LYS A 186 -26.71 6.07 12.92
C LYS A 186 -27.95 5.19 13.17
N GLN A 187 -28.26 4.35 12.19
CA GLN A 187 -29.38 3.41 12.27
C GLN A 187 -28.96 2.18 13.08
N VAL A 188 -29.74 1.79 14.09
CA VAL A 188 -29.45 0.60 14.90
C VAL A 188 -30.68 -0.32 14.90
N PRO A 189 -30.54 -1.60 14.51
CA PRO A 189 -31.63 -2.56 14.58
C PRO A 189 -32.21 -2.69 15.99
N GLN A 190 -33.52 -2.80 16.13
CA GLN A 190 -34.14 -3.04 17.44
C GLN A 190 -33.80 -4.43 17.98
N GLN A 191 -33.71 -4.58 19.30
CA GLN A 191 -33.58 -5.88 19.94
C GLN A 191 -34.79 -6.76 19.62
N LEU A 192 -34.56 -8.07 19.44
CA LEU A 192 -35.64 -9.02 19.32
C LEU A 192 -36.25 -9.33 20.69
N ALA A 193 -37.51 -9.72 20.70
CA ALA A 193 -38.21 -10.17 21.89
C ALA A 193 -37.49 -11.37 22.54
N THR A 194 -37.62 -11.49 23.86
CA THR A 194 -36.91 -12.51 24.65
C THR A 194 -37.39 -13.93 24.36
N ASP A 195 -38.59 -14.10 23.81
CA ASP A 195 -39.19 -15.35 23.38
C ASP A 195 -38.83 -15.76 21.94
N ALA A 196 -38.13 -14.91 21.19
CA ALA A 196 -37.64 -15.23 19.85
C ALA A 196 -36.68 -16.44 19.84
N ASP A 197 -36.31 -16.94 18.66
CA ASP A 197 -35.30 -18.00 18.58
C ASP A 197 -33.93 -17.51 19.07
N ALA A 198 -33.20 -18.37 19.79
CA ALA A 198 -31.92 -18.00 20.41
C ALA A 198 -30.84 -17.59 19.40
N LEU A 199 -30.78 -18.27 18.25
CA LEU A 199 -29.83 -17.93 17.19
C LEU A 199 -30.21 -16.59 16.54
N ALA A 200 -31.51 -16.34 16.32
CA ALA A 200 -31.98 -15.07 15.81
C ALA A 200 -31.65 -13.89 16.76
N ARG A 201 -31.78 -14.09 18.08
CA ARG A 201 -31.36 -13.09 19.07
C ARG A 201 -29.84 -12.85 19.04
N ALA A 202 -29.04 -13.91 18.93
CA ALA A 202 -27.59 -13.79 18.86
C ALA A 202 -27.13 -13.04 17.60
N ASP A 203 -27.78 -13.28 16.46
CA ASP A 203 -27.55 -12.50 15.24
C ASP A 203 -27.94 -11.04 15.39
N ARG A 204 -29.09 -10.76 16.02
CA ARG A 204 -29.51 -9.38 16.24
C ARG A 204 -28.52 -8.65 17.15
N ALA A 205 -27.97 -9.31 18.18
CA ALA A 205 -26.92 -8.73 19.01
C ALA A 205 -25.67 -8.38 18.19
N TYR A 206 -25.25 -9.27 17.29
CA TYR A 206 -24.15 -8.99 16.35
C TYR A 206 -24.46 -7.80 15.42
N GLN A 207 -25.67 -7.75 14.85
CA GLN A 207 -26.09 -6.67 13.96
C GLN A 207 -26.14 -5.32 14.69
N ILE A 208 -26.59 -5.28 15.95
CA ILE A 208 -26.56 -4.08 16.79
C ILE A 208 -25.12 -3.59 17.00
N ALA A 209 -24.21 -4.49 17.39
CA ALA A 209 -22.80 -4.16 17.56
C ALA A 209 -22.13 -3.66 16.27
N ALA A 210 -22.43 -4.31 15.14
CA ALA A 210 -21.94 -3.91 13.83
C ALA A 210 -22.51 -2.54 13.40
N ALA A 211 -23.79 -2.27 13.64
CA ALA A 211 -24.43 -1.00 13.35
C ALA A 211 -23.79 0.14 14.17
N ASN A 212 -23.54 -0.07 15.47
CA ASN A 212 -22.80 0.89 16.30
C ASN A 212 -21.38 1.11 15.76
N PHE A 213 -20.67 0.05 15.34
CA PHE A 213 -19.33 0.16 14.76
C PHE A 213 -19.32 1.02 13.48
N TYR A 214 -20.18 0.73 12.50
CA TYR A 214 -20.21 1.45 11.22
C TYR A 214 -20.79 2.87 11.35
N SER A 215 -21.46 3.18 12.47
CA SER A 215 -22.02 4.51 12.78
C SER A 215 -21.15 5.39 13.68
N ASN A 216 -19.87 5.04 13.85
CA ASN A 216 -18.87 5.69 14.71
C ASN A 216 -19.10 5.56 16.24
N GLY A 217 -20.04 4.70 16.68
CA GLY A 217 -20.22 4.34 18.09
C GLY A 217 -19.22 3.28 18.55
N PHE A 218 -17.91 3.62 18.54
CA PHE A 218 -16.86 2.62 18.77
C PHE A 218 -16.81 2.08 20.19
N ASP A 219 -17.14 2.89 21.20
CA ASP A 219 -17.17 2.47 22.60
C ASP A 219 -18.34 1.54 22.88
N GLU A 220 -19.53 1.88 22.35
CA GLU A 220 -20.71 1.02 22.40
C GLU A 220 -20.47 -0.30 21.67
N ALA A 221 -19.94 -0.24 20.44
CA ALA A 221 -19.64 -1.42 19.66
C ALA A 221 -18.63 -2.35 20.36
N GLN A 222 -17.55 -1.78 20.93
CA GLN A 222 -16.56 -2.56 21.68
C GLN A 222 -17.23 -3.28 22.86
N LYS A 223 -18.08 -2.58 23.64
CA LYS A 223 -18.80 -3.15 24.78
C LYS A 223 -19.75 -4.27 24.34
N GLU A 224 -20.48 -4.09 23.25
CA GLU A 224 -21.42 -5.08 22.73
C GLU A 224 -20.70 -6.32 22.18
N PHE A 225 -19.61 -6.14 21.44
CA PHE A 225 -18.76 -7.27 21.02
C PHE A 225 -18.13 -7.99 22.21
N ALA A 226 -17.75 -7.29 23.28
CA ALA A 226 -17.28 -7.94 24.50
C ALA A 226 -18.36 -8.82 25.17
N GLY A 227 -19.61 -8.36 25.15
CA GLY A 227 -20.77 -9.15 25.56
C GLY A 227 -20.91 -10.43 24.73
N ILE A 228 -20.84 -10.31 23.40
CA ILE A 228 -20.91 -11.45 22.47
C ILE A 228 -19.74 -12.44 22.69
N ALA A 229 -18.53 -11.95 22.91
CA ALA A 229 -17.35 -12.79 23.18
C ALA A 229 -17.48 -13.59 24.50
N SER A 230 -18.23 -13.05 25.47
CA SER A 230 -18.49 -13.68 26.76
C SER A 230 -19.65 -14.67 26.73
N ASP A 231 -20.54 -14.57 25.74
CA ASP A 231 -21.68 -15.46 25.56
C ASP A 231 -21.25 -16.78 24.89
N SER A 232 -21.15 -17.84 25.70
CA SER A 232 -20.81 -19.19 25.23
C SER A 232 -21.79 -19.79 24.22
N SER A 233 -23.02 -19.27 24.14
CA SER A 233 -24.06 -19.74 23.23
C SER A 233 -24.07 -19.00 21.88
N SER A 234 -23.34 -17.88 21.78
CA SER A 234 -23.32 -17.08 20.57
C SER A 234 -22.44 -17.73 19.48
N PRO A 235 -22.93 -17.89 18.24
CA PRO A 235 -22.11 -18.34 17.13
C PRO A 235 -21.03 -17.31 16.74
N TRP A 236 -21.19 -16.06 17.17
CA TRP A 236 -20.27 -14.95 16.89
C TRP A 236 -19.12 -14.84 17.90
N ARG A 237 -19.12 -15.70 18.93
CA ARG A 237 -18.17 -15.65 20.06
C ARG A 237 -16.71 -15.64 19.62
N SER A 238 -16.34 -16.42 18.60
CA SER A 238 -14.96 -16.51 18.12
C SER A 238 -14.53 -15.30 17.29
N THR A 239 -15.46 -14.63 16.61
CA THR A 239 -15.15 -13.43 15.80
C THR A 239 -15.19 -12.15 16.62
N ALA A 240 -16.01 -12.10 17.67
CA ALA A 240 -16.21 -10.90 18.47
C ALA A 240 -14.92 -10.27 19.06
N PRO A 241 -13.94 -11.05 19.58
CA PRO A 241 -12.66 -10.50 20.04
C PRO A 241 -11.91 -9.68 18.96
N TYR A 242 -11.95 -10.13 17.71
CA TYR A 242 -11.36 -9.43 16.58
C TYR A 242 -12.12 -8.13 16.25
N LEU A 243 -13.45 -8.15 16.36
CA LEU A 243 -14.29 -6.96 16.14
C LEU A 243 -14.11 -5.92 17.25
N MET A 244 -13.87 -6.34 18.49
CA MET A 244 -13.43 -5.43 19.57
C MET A 244 -12.13 -4.71 19.20
N ALA A 245 -11.14 -5.44 18.67
CA ALA A 245 -9.89 -4.84 18.22
C ALA A 245 -10.11 -3.87 17.05
N ARG A 246 -10.96 -4.22 16.07
CA ARG A 246 -11.35 -3.31 14.98
C ARG A 246 -11.99 -2.02 15.49
N ALA A 247 -12.87 -2.11 16.48
CA ALA A 247 -13.50 -0.93 17.10
C ALA A 247 -12.44 0.00 17.73
N LEU A 248 -11.48 -0.57 18.47
CA LEU A 248 -10.36 0.19 19.05
C LEU A 248 -9.49 0.86 17.96
N VAL A 249 -9.09 0.10 16.93
CA VAL A 249 -8.27 0.67 15.83
C VAL A 249 -9.00 1.78 15.10
N ARG A 250 -10.31 1.63 14.85
CA ARG A 250 -11.12 2.67 14.19
C ARG A 250 -11.29 3.89 15.10
N LYS A 251 -11.52 3.71 16.41
CA LYS A 251 -11.51 4.78 17.41
C LYS A 251 -10.19 5.55 17.42
N ALA A 252 -9.05 4.87 17.40
CA ALA A 252 -7.75 5.54 17.35
C ALA A 252 -7.50 6.27 16.01
N SER A 253 -8.05 5.76 14.90
CA SER A 253 -7.88 6.35 13.57
C SER A 253 -8.71 7.62 13.38
N LEU A 254 -9.93 7.62 13.93
CA LEU A 254 -10.92 8.69 13.71
C LEU A 254 -11.13 9.60 14.92
N GLY A 255 -10.63 9.21 16.09
CA GLY A 255 -10.73 9.97 17.33
C GLY A 255 -9.76 11.16 17.40
N ALA A 256 -9.68 11.74 18.59
CA ALA A 256 -8.78 12.85 18.88
C ALA A 256 -7.31 12.34 18.97
N PRO A 257 -6.30 13.12 18.51
CA PRO A 257 -4.91 12.68 18.53
C PRO A 257 -4.39 12.27 19.92
N GLU A 258 -4.90 12.90 20.99
CA GLU A 258 -4.44 12.73 22.37
C GLU A 258 -4.71 11.33 22.91
N ILE A 259 -5.78 10.68 22.44
CA ILE A 259 -6.15 9.32 22.88
C ILE A 259 -5.54 8.22 22.02
N LYS A 260 -4.92 8.58 20.87
CA LYS A 260 -4.50 7.62 19.84
C LYS A 260 -3.59 6.52 20.38
N ASN A 261 -2.55 6.89 21.11
CA ASN A 261 -1.55 5.93 21.60
C ASN A 261 -2.12 5.01 22.69
N GLU A 262 -2.96 5.54 23.58
CA GLU A 262 -3.64 4.75 24.60
C GLU A 262 -4.55 3.70 23.95
N VAL A 263 -5.39 4.12 23.01
CA VAL A 263 -6.34 3.22 22.34
C VAL A 263 -5.62 2.20 21.45
N LEU A 264 -4.54 2.57 20.76
CA LEU A 264 -3.72 1.63 20.01
C LEU A 264 -3.03 0.61 20.92
N THR A 265 -2.60 1.01 22.13
CA THR A 265 -2.04 0.08 23.13
C THR A 265 -3.09 -0.95 23.57
N GLN A 266 -4.34 -0.52 23.77
CA GLN A 266 -5.45 -1.44 24.06
C GLN A 266 -5.70 -2.40 22.89
N ALA A 267 -5.67 -1.90 21.65
CA ALA A 267 -5.82 -2.71 20.45
C ALA A 267 -4.70 -3.76 20.32
N GLU A 268 -3.44 -3.36 20.52
CA GLU A 268 -2.29 -4.27 20.53
C GLU A 268 -2.48 -5.39 21.57
N ALA A 269 -2.85 -5.03 22.79
CA ALA A 269 -3.08 -6.01 23.86
C ALA A 269 -4.20 -7.00 23.51
N GLN A 270 -5.30 -6.51 22.92
CA GLN A 270 -6.41 -7.35 22.48
C GLN A 270 -5.99 -8.31 21.36
N LEU A 271 -5.26 -7.82 20.34
CA LEU A 271 -4.82 -8.64 19.22
C LEU A 271 -3.82 -9.72 19.64
N ARG A 272 -2.88 -9.38 20.53
CA ARG A 272 -1.95 -10.37 21.11
C ARG A 272 -2.69 -11.46 21.90
N LYS A 273 -3.75 -11.13 22.63
CA LYS A 273 -4.59 -12.13 23.31
C LYS A 273 -5.26 -13.08 22.30
N ILE A 274 -5.74 -12.56 21.18
CA ILE A 274 -6.35 -13.39 20.12
C ILE A 274 -5.33 -14.38 19.55
N LEU A 275 -4.14 -13.88 19.20
CA LEU A 275 -3.07 -14.71 18.63
C LEU A 275 -2.54 -15.76 19.61
N ALA A 276 -2.63 -15.50 20.93
CA ALA A 276 -2.26 -16.47 21.96
C ALA A 276 -3.34 -17.56 22.20
N ASP A 277 -4.59 -17.32 21.83
CA ASP A 277 -5.68 -18.28 22.01
C ASP A 277 -5.88 -19.15 20.76
N LYS A 278 -5.52 -20.43 20.87
CA LYS A 278 -5.70 -21.43 19.80
C LYS A 278 -7.16 -21.62 19.39
N LYS A 279 -8.13 -21.30 20.26
CA LYS A 279 -9.56 -21.40 19.92
C LYS A 279 -10.01 -20.32 18.92
N LEU A 280 -9.18 -19.30 18.70
CA LEU A 280 -9.45 -18.19 17.80
C LEU A 280 -8.64 -18.26 16.51
N GLU A 281 -8.08 -19.44 16.18
CA GLU A 281 -7.22 -19.68 15.01
C GLU A 281 -7.82 -19.16 13.70
N THR A 282 -9.14 -19.28 13.53
CA THR A 282 -9.86 -18.77 12.35
C THR A 282 -9.74 -17.26 12.13
N THR A 283 -9.40 -16.51 13.18
CA THR A 283 -9.20 -15.05 13.13
C THR A 283 -7.75 -14.62 13.26
N HIS A 284 -6.80 -15.56 13.42
CA HIS A 284 -5.38 -15.24 13.63
C HIS A 284 -4.80 -14.45 12.48
N GLN A 285 -5.02 -14.88 11.23
CA GLN A 285 -4.46 -14.18 10.07
C GLN A 285 -4.96 -12.73 9.96
N ALA A 286 -6.27 -12.50 10.18
CA ALA A 286 -6.84 -11.15 10.16
C ALA A 286 -6.37 -10.30 11.35
N SER A 287 -6.19 -10.93 12.52
CA SER A 287 -5.68 -10.27 13.72
C SER A 287 -4.20 -9.91 13.60
N GLN A 288 -3.38 -10.75 12.96
CA GLN A 288 -1.98 -10.46 12.70
C GLN A 288 -1.84 -9.24 11.79
N ARG A 289 -2.56 -9.20 10.66
CA ARG A 289 -2.55 -8.03 9.76
C ARG A 289 -2.98 -6.74 10.47
N LEU A 290 -4.01 -6.81 11.31
CA LEU A 290 -4.46 -5.65 12.08
C LEU A 290 -3.44 -5.24 13.15
N LEU A 291 -2.74 -6.21 13.76
CA LEU A 291 -1.66 -5.96 14.71
C LEU A 291 -0.48 -5.27 14.02
N ASP A 292 -0.12 -5.70 12.81
CA ASP A 292 0.96 -5.07 12.04
C ASP A 292 0.65 -3.59 11.75
N LEU A 293 -0.60 -3.27 11.38
CA LEU A 293 -1.06 -1.88 11.22
C LEU A 293 -1.00 -1.09 12.54
N VAL A 294 -1.39 -1.71 13.66
CA VAL A 294 -1.31 -1.08 15.00
C VAL A 294 0.15 -0.77 15.34
N ARG A 295 1.06 -1.72 15.10
CA ARG A 295 2.49 -1.56 15.38
C ARG A 295 3.15 -0.53 14.48
N LEU A 296 2.77 -0.48 13.20
CA LEU A 296 3.20 0.57 12.27
C LEU A 296 2.89 1.97 12.82
N ARG A 297 1.72 2.15 13.45
CA ARG A 297 1.27 3.45 13.97
C ARG A 297 1.75 3.77 15.39
N LEU A 298 1.94 2.74 16.22
CA LEU A 298 2.28 2.89 17.64
C LEU A 298 3.80 2.84 17.87
N ARG A 299 4.53 2.05 17.07
CA ARG A 299 5.96 1.74 17.20
C ARG A 299 6.66 1.75 15.83
N PRO A 300 6.63 2.86 15.08
CA PRO A 300 7.10 2.91 13.70
C PRO A 300 8.58 2.56 13.54
N ALA A 301 9.45 3.00 14.46
CA ALA A 301 10.88 2.65 14.42
C ALA A 301 11.13 1.14 14.62
N GLU A 302 10.49 0.53 15.62
CA GLU A 302 10.57 -0.93 15.84
C GLU A 302 10.05 -1.68 14.60
N ARG A 303 8.92 -1.23 14.02
CA ARG A 303 8.33 -1.89 12.85
C ARG A 303 9.20 -1.74 11.60
N LEU A 304 9.82 -0.58 11.38
CA LEU A 304 10.75 -0.36 10.27
C LEU A 304 11.92 -1.35 10.35
N HIS A 305 12.51 -1.50 11.53
CA HIS A 305 13.63 -2.42 11.75
C HIS A 305 13.24 -3.89 11.48
N GLU A 306 12.08 -4.33 11.98
CA GLU A 306 11.57 -5.68 11.73
C GLU A 306 11.32 -5.95 10.24
N LEU A 307 10.73 -4.97 9.54
CA LEU A 307 10.47 -5.08 8.11
C LEU A 307 11.78 -5.12 7.33
N ALA A 308 12.76 -4.28 7.67
CA ALA A 308 14.07 -4.31 7.03
C ALA A 308 14.75 -5.68 7.17
N GLN A 309 14.74 -6.27 8.37
CA GLN A 309 15.25 -7.62 8.61
C GLN A 309 14.49 -8.69 7.81
N THR A 310 13.16 -8.58 7.76
CA THR A 310 12.30 -9.51 7.02
C THR A 310 12.58 -9.45 5.52
N LEU A 311 12.72 -8.24 4.99
CA LEU A 311 12.92 -7.96 3.57
C LEU A 311 14.29 -8.40 3.04
N VAL A 312 15.32 -8.46 3.88
CA VAL A 312 16.67 -8.95 3.50
C VAL A 312 16.93 -10.40 3.92
N SER A 313 15.95 -11.04 4.57
CA SER A 313 16.03 -12.44 4.96
C SER A 313 16.25 -13.34 3.74
N LYS A 314 17.03 -14.41 3.91
CA LYS A 314 17.21 -15.44 2.88
C LYS A 314 15.99 -16.37 2.74
N ARG A 315 15.02 -16.29 3.65
CA ARG A 315 13.78 -17.06 3.58
C ARG A 315 12.84 -16.40 2.59
N ALA A 316 12.11 -17.21 1.82
CA ALA A 316 11.05 -16.70 0.96
C ALA A 316 10.04 -15.90 1.80
N ASN A 317 9.63 -14.74 1.27
CA ASN A 317 8.65 -13.89 1.91
C ASN A 317 7.31 -13.98 1.18
N ASP A 318 6.37 -14.75 1.74
CA ASP A 318 5.01 -14.90 1.22
C ASP A 318 4.16 -13.61 1.32
N HIS A 319 4.64 -12.62 2.08
CA HIS A 319 4.00 -11.33 2.33
C HIS A 319 4.79 -10.15 1.73
N LEU A 320 5.74 -10.42 0.82
CA LEU A 320 6.67 -9.41 0.29
C LEU A 320 5.98 -8.12 -0.17
N LYS A 321 4.85 -8.23 -0.87
CA LYS A 321 4.09 -7.07 -1.35
C LYS A 321 3.69 -6.14 -0.19
N GLN A 322 3.11 -6.69 0.88
CA GLN A 322 2.65 -5.90 2.03
C GLN A 322 3.83 -5.42 2.86
N ASP A 323 4.82 -6.27 3.13
CA ASP A 323 5.98 -5.90 3.93
C ASP A 323 6.79 -4.77 3.29
N LEU A 324 6.99 -4.84 1.96
CA LEU A 324 7.67 -3.79 1.22
C LEU A 324 6.82 -2.52 1.14
N TRP A 325 5.49 -2.66 1.05
CA TRP A 325 4.60 -1.51 1.10
C TRP A 325 4.76 -0.75 2.42
N ASP A 326 4.57 -1.46 3.54
CA ASP A 326 4.67 -0.90 4.89
C ASP A 326 6.06 -0.31 5.16
N TYR A 327 7.12 -1.00 4.71
CA TYR A 327 8.50 -0.55 4.86
C TYR A 327 8.73 0.79 4.19
N THR A 328 8.31 0.92 2.92
CA THR A 328 8.47 2.17 2.19
C THR A 328 7.60 3.29 2.77
N VAL A 329 6.36 3.02 3.21
CA VAL A 329 5.52 4.05 3.88
C VAL A 329 6.20 4.62 5.13
N LEU A 330 6.82 3.76 5.94
CA LEU A 330 7.56 4.20 7.12
C LEU A 330 8.81 5.02 6.74
N LEU A 331 9.50 4.61 5.67
CA LEU A 331 10.68 5.31 5.19
C LEU A 331 10.35 6.67 4.55
N ASP A 332 9.24 6.75 3.80
CA ASP A 332 8.68 8.00 3.26
C ASP A 332 8.41 8.98 4.41
N GLN A 333 7.72 8.52 5.46
CA GLN A 333 7.44 9.34 6.64
C GLN A 333 8.71 9.84 7.35
N ALA A 334 9.79 9.06 7.34
CA ALA A 334 11.05 9.41 7.99
C ALA A 334 11.92 10.37 7.17
N LEU A 335 11.88 10.27 5.83
CA LEU A 335 12.78 10.98 4.93
C LEU A 335 12.15 12.19 4.22
N GLU A 336 10.83 12.24 4.09
CA GLU A 336 10.12 13.33 3.38
C GLU A 336 9.57 14.40 4.32
N THR A 337 9.78 14.28 5.63
CA THR A 337 9.32 15.29 6.59
C THR A 337 10.10 16.60 6.45
N GLU A 338 9.38 17.72 6.32
CA GLU A 338 9.97 19.07 6.35
C GLU A 338 10.58 19.40 7.73
N GLU A 339 10.16 18.69 8.78
CA GLU A 339 10.66 18.83 10.15
C GLU A 339 11.20 17.48 10.67
N PRO A 340 12.46 17.11 10.36
CA PRO A 340 13.05 15.83 10.78
C PRO A 340 12.99 15.58 12.29
N ALA A 341 13.05 16.64 13.11
CA ALA A 341 12.95 16.56 14.56
C ALA A 341 11.56 16.13 15.07
N LYS A 342 10.51 16.23 14.24
CA LYS A 342 9.15 15.77 14.55
C LYS A 342 8.80 14.44 13.88
N SER A 343 9.75 13.84 13.15
CA SER A 343 9.58 12.49 12.60
C SER A 343 9.29 11.50 13.74
N PRO A 344 8.32 10.58 13.58
CA PRO A 344 8.13 9.50 14.54
C PRO A 344 9.24 8.44 14.47
N ILE A 345 10.11 8.51 13.46
CA ILE A 345 11.32 7.70 13.33
C ILE A 345 12.53 8.63 13.44
N PRO A 346 13.27 8.59 14.56
CA PRO A 346 14.52 9.35 14.71
C PRO A 346 15.53 9.01 13.61
N GLN A 347 16.29 10.00 13.15
CA GLN A 347 17.25 9.83 12.06
C GLN A 347 18.34 8.78 12.36
N GLU A 348 18.71 8.60 13.62
CA GLU A 348 19.70 7.57 13.99
C GLU A 348 19.17 6.15 13.85
N GLU A 349 17.85 5.95 13.93
CA GLU A 349 17.22 4.64 13.71
C GLU A 349 17.39 4.18 12.26
N LEU A 350 17.51 5.12 11.30
CA LEU A 350 17.70 4.79 9.88
C LEU A 350 19.04 4.12 9.58
N LYS A 351 20.03 4.25 10.49
CA LYS A 351 21.37 3.65 10.34
C LYS A 351 21.51 2.29 11.01
N THR A 352 20.47 1.81 11.68
CA THR A 352 20.54 0.59 12.52
C THR A 352 20.55 -0.71 11.72
N ASP A 353 19.97 -0.70 10.53
CA ASP A 353 19.97 -1.85 9.61
C ASP A 353 20.56 -1.46 8.25
N ASN A 354 21.19 -2.43 7.58
CA ASN A 354 21.98 -2.15 6.37
C ASN A 354 21.13 -1.77 5.15
N LEU A 355 19.86 -2.19 5.08
CA LEU A 355 18.97 -1.86 3.97
C LEU A 355 18.53 -0.39 4.07
N THR A 356 18.02 0.00 5.24
CA THR A 356 17.56 1.37 5.52
C THR A 356 18.72 2.35 5.47
N ASP A 357 19.88 1.98 6.03
CA ASP A 357 21.09 2.80 5.96
C ASP A 357 21.51 3.03 4.50
N TRP A 358 21.51 1.96 3.69
CA TRP A 358 21.90 2.07 2.29
C TRP A 358 20.92 2.92 1.48
N ILE A 359 19.60 2.73 1.64
CA ILE A 359 18.59 3.52 0.91
C ILE A 359 18.69 5.00 1.31
N SER A 360 18.64 5.29 2.61
CA SER A 360 18.70 6.68 3.11
C SER A 360 20.00 7.38 2.72
N THR A 361 21.13 6.66 2.78
CA THR A 361 22.41 7.19 2.32
C THR A 361 22.40 7.43 0.83
N LEU A 362 21.92 6.48 0.01
CA LEU A 362 21.91 6.60 -1.44
C LEU A 362 21.06 7.82 -1.88
N GLU A 363 19.88 8.02 -1.30
CA GLU A 363 18.98 9.14 -1.61
C GLU A 363 19.55 10.51 -1.18
N ALA A 364 20.32 10.57 -0.08
CA ALA A 364 20.86 11.81 0.44
C ALA A 364 21.89 12.47 -0.50
N SER A 365 21.86 13.79 -0.67
CA SER A 365 22.78 14.52 -1.55
C SER A 365 23.92 15.24 -0.82
N SER A 366 24.14 14.95 0.47
CA SER A 366 25.09 15.69 1.30
C SER A 366 26.53 15.14 1.22
N PRO A 367 27.58 15.96 1.47
CA PRO A 367 28.96 15.48 1.55
C PRO A 367 29.17 14.36 2.59
N GLU A 368 28.44 14.39 3.70
CA GLU A 368 28.47 13.37 4.75
C GLU A 368 27.97 12.02 4.22
N SER A 369 26.97 12.02 3.33
CA SER A 369 26.48 10.78 2.71
C SER A 369 27.54 10.09 1.85
N PHE A 370 28.41 10.86 1.16
CA PHE A 370 29.55 10.30 0.44
C PHE A 370 30.57 9.69 1.43
N GLN A 371 30.97 10.44 2.46
CA GLN A 371 31.92 9.95 3.46
C GLN A 371 31.43 8.67 4.13
N HIS A 372 30.15 8.61 4.48
CA HIS A 372 29.53 7.43 5.07
C HIS A 372 29.52 6.25 4.09
N SER A 373 29.07 6.45 2.84
CA SER A 373 29.07 5.39 1.83
C SER A 373 30.47 4.83 1.56
N MET A 374 31.50 5.70 1.58
CA MET A 374 32.89 5.31 1.45
C MET A 374 33.36 4.47 2.63
N SER A 375 33.11 4.91 3.86
CA SER A 375 33.44 4.18 5.09
C SER A 375 32.77 2.80 5.11
N ARG A 376 31.48 2.72 4.75
CA ARG A 376 30.73 1.47 4.66
C ARG A 376 31.29 0.54 3.60
N TRP A 377 31.67 1.07 2.43
CA TRP A 377 32.30 0.26 1.39
C TRP A 377 33.67 -0.26 1.83
N GLN A 378 34.53 0.57 2.42
CA GLN A 378 35.85 0.14 2.91
C GLN A 378 35.73 -0.92 4.02
N ALA A 379 34.73 -0.82 4.88
CA ALA A 379 34.52 -1.78 5.96
C ALA A 379 33.92 -3.12 5.49
N THR A 380 33.07 -3.11 4.45
CA THR A 380 32.28 -4.29 4.06
C THR A 380 32.67 -4.89 2.72
N HIS A 381 33.35 -4.12 1.86
CA HIS A 381 33.56 -4.39 0.44
C HIS A 381 32.27 -4.76 -0.33
N SER A 382 31.11 -4.34 0.18
CA SER A 382 29.82 -4.62 -0.47
C SER A 382 29.70 -3.84 -1.77
N LEU A 383 29.23 -4.51 -2.82
CA LEU A 383 28.93 -3.88 -4.10
C LEU A 383 27.81 -2.84 -3.98
N ALA A 384 26.86 -3.02 -3.06
CA ALA A 384 25.83 -2.02 -2.79
C ALA A 384 26.47 -0.70 -2.31
N TRP A 385 27.38 -0.78 -1.34
CA TRP A 385 28.08 0.39 -0.82
C TRP A 385 29.07 0.99 -1.83
N LEU A 386 29.70 0.17 -2.66
CA LEU A 386 30.53 0.66 -3.79
C LEU A 386 29.69 1.51 -4.75
N VAL A 387 28.50 1.01 -5.15
CA VAL A 387 27.59 1.76 -6.03
C VAL A 387 27.13 3.06 -5.38
N ALA A 388 26.82 3.05 -4.08
CA ALA A 388 26.48 4.28 -3.36
C ALA A 388 27.62 5.31 -3.38
N ALA A 389 28.85 4.91 -3.07
CA ALA A 389 30.02 5.80 -3.12
C ALA A 389 30.29 6.34 -4.53
N LEU A 390 30.21 5.47 -5.54
CA LEU A 390 30.37 5.83 -6.95
C LEU A 390 29.31 6.81 -7.45
N SER A 391 28.08 6.72 -6.94
CA SER A 391 27.00 7.61 -7.36
C SER A 391 27.15 9.05 -6.84
N LYS A 392 27.93 9.24 -5.77
CA LYS A 392 28.02 10.50 -5.02
C LYS A 392 29.31 11.28 -5.25
N VAL A 393 30.41 10.59 -5.54
CA VAL A 393 31.72 11.22 -5.69
C VAL A 393 31.80 12.02 -7.00
N ASP A 394 32.61 13.08 -7.03
CA ASP A 394 32.97 13.79 -8.26
C ASP A 394 34.38 13.39 -8.75
N GLY A 395 34.68 13.60 -10.03
CA GLY A 395 35.95 13.20 -10.63
C GLY A 395 37.19 13.94 -10.09
N LYS A 396 37.03 15.05 -9.36
CA LYS A 396 38.12 15.84 -8.77
C LYS A 396 38.43 15.43 -7.33
N HIS A 397 37.57 14.61 -6.71
CA HIS A 397 37.78 14.12 -5.37
C HIS A 397 39.01 13.20 -5.28
N ALA A 398 39.77 13.26 -4.18
CA ALA A 398 41.02 12.49 -4.00
C ALA A 398 40.80 10.97 -4.16
N ASN A 399 39.66 10.46 -3.71
CA ASN A 399 39.31 9.04 -3.80
C ASN A 399 38.69 8.60 -5.14
N ALA A 400 38.50 9.52 -6.11
CA ALA A 400 37.84 9.18 -7.37
C ALA A 400 38.63 8.13 -8.17
N SER A 401 39.96 8.23 -8.18
CA SER A 401 40.82 7.28 -8.90
C SER A 401 40.75 5.86 -8.34
N GLU A 402 40.70 5.72 -7.01
CA GLU A 402 40.51 4.44 -6.32
C GLU A 402 39.15 3.84 -6.66
N LEU A 403 38.07 4.61 -6.54
CA LEU A 403 36.71 4.14 -6.83
C LEU A 403 36.55 3.73 -8.30
N VAL A 404 37.17 4.46 -9.25
CA VAL A 404 37.21 4.06 -10.66
C VAL A 404 37.91 2.71 -10.82
N ALA A 405 39.07 2.51 -10.19
CA ALA A 405 39.78 1.23 -10.27
C ALA A 405 38.96 0.07 -9.71
N GLU A 406 38.25 0.28 -8.59
CA GLU A 406 37.38 -0.72 -7.97
C GLU A 406 36.13 -1.00 -8.79
N ALA A 407 35.53 0.05 -9.37
CA ALA A 407 34.44 -0.10 -10.32
C ALA A 407 34.85 -1.01 -11.50
N LEU A 408 36.05 -0.81 -12.06
CA LEU A 408 36.58 -1.61 -13.17
C LEU A 408 36.81 -3.09 -12.82
N LYS A 409 36.95 -3.44 -11.54
CA LYS A 409 37.07 -4.85 -11.11
C LYS A 409 35.74 -5.60 -11.06
N VAL A 410 34.61 -4.89 -11.05
CA VAL A 410 33.28 -5.53 -11.04
C VAL A 410 33.08 -6.37 -12.31
N PRO A 411 32.76 -7.68 -12.21
CA PRO A 411 32.65 -8.57 -13.36
C PRO A 411 31.30 -8.39 -14.09
N SER A 412 31.26 -8.68 -15.40
CA SER A 412 30.06 -8.48 -16.24
C SER A 412 28.79 -9.19 -15.78
N PRO A 413 28.82 -10.39 -15.16
CA PRO A 413 27.60 -11.02 -14.66
C PRO A 413 27.06 -10.40 -13.36
N SER A 414 27.80 -9.48 -12.73
CA SER A 414 27.34 -8.83 -11.49
C SER A 414 26.21 -7.84 -11.77
N ALA A 415 25.19 -7.83 -10.91
CA ALA A 415 24.15 -6.80 -10.93
C ALA A 415 24.70 -5.37 -10.78
N ALA A 416 25.88 -5.21 -10.17
CA ALA A 416 26.53 -3.91 -10.02
C ALA A 416 27.26 -3.43 -11.28
N PHE A 417 27.46 -4.29 -12.28
CA PHE A 417 28.34 -4.03 -13.42
C PHE A 417 27.97 -2.75 -14.17
N ALA A 418 26.70 -2.60 -14.55
CA ALA A 418 26.23 -1.45 -15.30
C ALA A 418 26.40 -0.14 -14.52
N SER A 419 26.01 -0.12 -13.24
CA SER A 419 26.20 1.05 -12.35
C SER A 419 27.68 1.38 -12.16
N ALA A 420 28.53 0.38 -11.93
CA ALA A 420 29.96 0.55 -11.75
C ALA A 420 30.63 1.13 -13.01
N ARG A 421 30.35 0.55 -14.18
CA ARG A 421 30.89 1.03 -15.46
C ARG A 421 30.41 2.43 -15.81
N PHE A 422 29.12 2.70 -15.61
CA PHE A 422 28.54 4.02 -15.85
C PHE A 422 29.24 5.10 -15.01
N HIS A 423 29.36 4.89 -13.70
CA HIS A 423 30.00 5.87 -12.83
C HIS A 423 31.52 5.95 -13.06
N ALA A 424 32.20 4.86 -13.43
CA ALA A 424 33.61 4.93 -13.82
C ALA A 424 33.81 5.86 -15.04
N VAL A 425 33.00 5.71 -16.08
CA VAL A 425 33.01 6.60 -17.26
C VAL A 425 32.71 8.05 -16.86
N ARG A 426 31.65 8.28 -16.07
CA ARG A 426 31.29 9.61 -15.56
C ARG A 426 32.46 10.27 -14.86
N LEU A 427 33.12 9.56 -13.93
CA LEU A 427 34.24 10.09 -13.16
C LEU A 427 35.48 10.36 -14.01
N MET A 428 35.76 9.51 -15.02
CA MET A 428 36.83 9.79 -15.98
C MET A 428 36.57 11.07 -16.77
N ILE A 429 35.34 11.29 -17.23
CA ILE A 429 34.93 12.52 -17.93
C ILE A 429 35.08 13.73 -16.99
N ASP A 430 34.56 13.64 -15.77
CA ASP A 430 34.63 14.71 -14.77
C ASP A 430 36.08 15.07 -14.39
N ALA A 431 37.00 14.10 -14.45
CA ALA A 431 38.43 14.26 -14.23
C ALA A 431 39.22 14.72 -15.48
N GLY A 432 38.55 14.96 -16.62
CA GLY A 432 39.18 15.37 -17.87
C GLY A 432 39.84 14.24 -18.68
N LYS A 433 39.68 12.97 -18.27
CA LYS A 433 40.24 11.77 -18.94
C LYS A 433 39.29 11.25 -20.03
N VAL A 434 38.94 12.11 -20.98
CA VAL A 434 37.90 11.83 -21.98
C VAL A 434 38.27 10.68 -22.92
N ASP A 435 39.54 10.53 -23.28
CA ASP A 435 39.97 9.46 -24.20
C ASP A 435 39.94 8.07 -23.52
N ASP A 436 40.27 8.00 -22.23
CA ASP A 436 40.11 6.78 -21.42
C ASP A 436 38.62 6.40 -21.32
N ALA A 437 37.76 7.40 -21.06
CA ALA A 437 36.31 7.23 -20.99
C ALA A 437 35.72 6.70 -22.31
N ARG A 438 36.15 7.27 -23.46
CA ARG A 438 35.75 6.79 -24.79
C ARG A 438 36.20 5.36 -25.05
N THR A 439 37.46 5.05 -24.73
CA THR A 439 38.01 3.70 -24.91
C THR A 439 37.19 2.66 -24.12
N LEU A 440 36.83 2.99 -22.88
CA LEU A 440 35.98 2.13 -22.06
C LEU A 440 34.57 1.97 -22.64
N LEU A 441 33.95 3.06 -23.11
CA LEU A 441 32.63 3.01 -23.77
C LEU A 441 32.66 2.14 -25.04
N ASP A 442 33.67 2.30 -25.88
CA ASP A 442 33.82 1.50 -27.10
C ASP A 442 33.95 0.01 -26.80
N GLN A 443 34.60 -0.36 -25.70
CA GLN A 443 34.68 -1.76 -25.25
C GLN A 443 33.34 -2.30 -24.75
N LEU A 444 32.52 -1.46 -24.11
CA LEU A 444 31.21 -1.84 -23.60
C LEU A 444 30.16 -1.99 -24.72
N LEU A 445 30.28 -1.21 -25.80
CA LEU A 445 29.33 -1.21 -26.92
C LEU A 445 29.65 -2.23 -28.02
N LYS A 446 30.87 -2.79 -28.02
CA LYS A 446 31.29 -3.84 -28.96
C LYS A 446 30.88 -5.25 -28.52
N ASN A 447 30.58 -5.42 -27.23
CA ASN A 447 30.09 -6.66 -26.63
C ASN A 447 28.57 -6.56 -26.44
#